data_AF-A0A7W0X0T1-F1
#
_entry.id   AF-A0A7W0X0T1-F1
#
_cell.length_a   1.000
_cell.length_b   1.000
_cell.length_c   1.000
_cell.angle_alpha   90.00
_cell.angle_beta   90.00
_cell.angle_gamma   90.00
#
_symmetry.space_group_name_H-M   'P 1'
#
loop_
_entity.id
_entity.type
_entity.pdbx_description
1 polymer ?
#
loop_
_entity_poly.entity_id
_entity_poly.type
_entity_poly.pdbx_seq_one_letter_code
_entity_poly.pdbx_strand_id
1 'polypeptide(L)'
;MKTLTVCGALLLGLAAPSQAQPIATERLEATMVTGAETRGMPMGQERLRVTIDGQHATTTLTQVYENAASTVIEGQYRLRPGSGSHVEGFAYWNGEQKIVGEVFERQTARRVYENVTALRRDPGLLEEDGEGRFAFRVFPINPGEKKRIELRWTKWLERRGQTVRYRAPISRSDADVVVELVGPVKNVRSGTHRLNVEKIEGGVRLRTDRGRSGSELAIDYDIDEPDWTPSAFAHAPGKEDGWFALSLAAPNVPASAVAAKDVTIVIDRSGSMVGEPLVHAKA
;
A
#
# COMPACT_ATOMS: atom_id res chain seq x y z
N MET A 1 7.05 71.35 -16.94
CA MET A 1 7.51 70.36 -15.93
C MET A 1 6.63 69.12 -16.06
N LYS A 2 7.11 68.15 -16.84
CA LYS A 2 7.38 66.74 -16.47
C LYS A 2 6.14 65.83 -16.43
N THR A 3 5.87 65.23 -17.59
CA THR A 3 5.14 63.98 -17.79
C THR A 3 5.87 62.82 -17.09
N LEU A 4 5.16 62.04 -16.27
CA LEU A 4 5.66 60.78 -15.70
C LEU A 4 5.08 59.61 -16.50
N THR A 5 5.96 58.92 -17.22
CA THR A 5 5.69 57.64 -17.88
C THR A 5 5.78 56.53 -16.85
N VAL A 6 4.70 55.77 -16.64
CA VAL A 6 4.70 54.56 -15.80
C VAL A 6 4.98 53.35 -16.71
N CYS A 7 6.18 52.79 -16.62
CA CYS A 7 6.50 51.49 -17.20
C CYS A 7 5.95 50.38 -16.30
N GLY A 8 4.96 49.62 -16.79
CA GLY A 8 4.52 48.37 -16.18
C GLY A 8 5.52 47.25 -16.49
N ALA A 9 6.24 46.78 -15.47
CA ALA A 9 7.04 45.56 -15.58
C ALA A 9 6.15 44.35 -15.26
N LEU A 10 5.84 43.55 -16.28
CA LEU A 10 5.13 42.29 -16.16
C LEU A 10 6.13 41.21 -15.68
N LEU A 11 6.14 40.93 -14.38
CA LEU A 11 6.87 39.78 -13.82
C LEU A 11 6.06 38.50 -14.07
N LEU A 12 6.40 37.80 -15.15
CA LEU A 12 6.00 36.42 -15.39
C LEU A 12 6.66 35.52 -14.35
N GLY A 13 5.91 35.19 -13.28
CA GLY A 13 6.32 34.17 -12.31
C GLY A 13 6.32 32.80 -12.97
N LEU A 14 7.51 32.24 -13.19
CA LEU A 14 7.70 30.83 -13.49
C LEU A 14 7.28 30.02 -12.26
N ALA A 15 6.05 29.49 -12.27
CA ALA A 15 5.64 28.47 -11.31
C ALA A 15 6.52 27.24 -11.54
N ALA A 16 7.47 27.00 -10.63
CA ALA A 16 8.19 25.75 -10.60
C ALA A 16 7.14 24.63 -10.37
N PRO A 17 7.12 23.56 -11.18
CA PRO A 17 6.24 22.44 -10.92
C PRO A 17 6.58 21.91 -9.53
N SER A 18 5.60 21.94 -8.62
CA SER A 18 5.66 21.19 -7.37
C SER A 18 5.99 19.75 -7.75
N GLN A 19 7.20 19.30 -7.43
CA GLN A 19 7.53 17.89 -7.54
C GLN A 19 6.68 17.20 -6.49
N ALA A 20 5.57 16.62 -6.92
CA ALA A 20 4.81 15.69 -6.12
C ALA A 20 5.80 14.63 -5.63
N GLN A 21 6.04 14.59 -4.31
CA GLN A 21 6.76 13.48 -3.72
C GLN A 21 6.11 12.19 -4.23
N PRO A 22 6.89 11.24 -4.77
CA PRO A 22 6.31 9.99 -5.23
C PRO A 22 5.57 9.37 -4.05
N ILE A 23 4.25 9.24 -4.17
CA ILE A 23 3.45 8.45 -3.23
C ILE A 23 4.13 7.09 -3.17
N ALA A 24 4.53 6.64 -1.98
CA ALA A 24 5.16 5.35 -1.78
C ALA A 24 4.27 4.29 -2.44
N THR A 25 4.68 3.83 -3.63
CA THR A 25 3.91 2.86 -4.39
C THR A 25 3.96 1.56 -3.60
N GLU A 26 2.79 0.99 -3.37
CA GLU A 26 2.74 -0.30 -2.71
C GLU A 26 3.53 -1.28 -3.58
N ARG A 27 4.52 -1.96 -3.00
CA ARG A 27 5.42 -2.83 -3.77
C ARG A 27 5.86 -4.01 -2.94
N LEU A 28 5.86 -5.17 -3.58
CA LEU A 28 6.47 -6.38 -3.07
C LEU A 28 7.64 -6.75 -3.97
N GLU A 29 8.81 -6.92 -3.37
CA GLU A 29 10.04 -7.28 -4.05
C GLU A 29 10.55 -8.60 -3.47
N ALA A 30 10.83 -9.57 -4.34
CA ALA A 30 11.51 -10.81 -3.97
C ALA A 30 12.88 -10.86 -4.63
N THR A 31 13.90 -10.99 -3.79
CA THR A 31 15.29 -11.11 -4.21
C THR A 31 15.86 -12.43 -3.71
N MET A 32 16.54 -13.14 -4.58
CA MET A 32 17.35 -14.29 -4.21
C MET A 32 18.77 -13.85 -3.87
N VAL A 33 19.36 -14.48 -2.86
CA VAL A 33 20.73 -14.25 -2.43
C VAL A 33 21.52 -15.55 -2.60
N THR A 34 22.59 -15.49 -3.40
CA THR A 34 23.54 -16.59 -3.64
C THR A 34 24.95 -16.12 -3.32
N GLY A 35 25.50 -16.51 -2.18
CA GLY A 35 26.79 -15.98 -1.73
C GLY A 35 26.73 -14.45 -1.57
N ALA A 36 27.60 -13.72 -2.29
CA ALA A 36 27.63 -12.25 -2.28
C ALA A 36 26.73 -11.58 -3.35
N GLU A 37 26.08 -12.37 -4.23
CA GLU A 37 25.26 -11.82 -5.31
C GLU A 37 23.78 -11.77 -4.93
N THR A 38 23.11 -10.67 -5.30
CA THR A 38 21.66 -10.49 -5.16
C THR A 38 21.02 -10.37 -6.54
N ARG A 39 20.00 -11.18 -6.83
CA ARG A 39 19.25 -11.15 -8.11
C ARG A 39 17.74 -11.21 -7.85
N GLY A 40 16.92 -10.80 -8.81
CA GLY A 40 15.46 -10.97 -8.72
C GLY A 40 15.07 -12.44 -8.89
N MET A 41 14.13 -12.93 -8.07
CA MET A 41 13.67 -14.31 -8.18
C MET A 41 12.52 -14.40 -9.21
N PRO A 42 12.57 -15.32 -10.20
CA PRO A 42 11.49 -15.49 -11.15
C PRO A 42 10.15 -15.81 -10.46
N MET A 43 9.09 -15.11 -10.85
CA MET A 43 7.74 -15.34 -10.33
C MET A 43 6.88 -16.04 -11.37
N GLY A 44 6.38 -17.23 -11.05
CA GLY A 44 5.57 -18.05 -11.95
C GLY A 44 4.07 -17.78 -11.85
N GLN A 45 3.54 -17.50 -10.66
CA GLN A 45 2.11 -17.25 -10.44
C GLN A 45 1.91 -16.11 -9.45
N GLU A 46 0.82 -15.36 -9.64
CA GLU A 46 0.39 -14.29 -8.75
C GLU A 46 -1.14 -14.31 -8.65
N ARG A 47 -1.65 -14.20 -7.42
CA ARG A 47 -3.07 -14.14 -7.11
C ARG A 47 -3.30 -13.05 -6.09
N LEU A 48 -4.22 -12.14 -6.41
CA LEU A 48 -4.67 -11.08 -5.52
C LEU A 48 -6.14 -11.34 -5.16
N ARG A 49 -6.43 -11.34 -3.86
CA ARG A 49 -7.77 -11.39 -3.29
C ARG A 49 -7.97 -10.19 -2.39
N VAL A 50 -9.03 -9.44 -2.61
CA VAL A 50 -9.34 -8.24 -1.84
C VAL A 50 -10.79 -8.30 -1.43
N THR A 51 -11.07 -8.00 -0.16
CA THR A 51 -12.42 -7.72 0.34
C THR A 51 -12.42 -6.30 0.88
N ILE A 52 -13.35 -5.48 0.41
CA ILE A 52 -13.51 -4.10 0.87
C ILE A 52 -14.92 -3.97 1.45
N ASP A 53 -14.98 -3.77 2.76
CA ASP A 53 -16.21 -3.51 3.49
C ASP A 53 -16.23 -2.05 3.93
N GLY A 54 -17.07 -1.25 3.26
CA GLY A 54 -17.03 0.21 3.32
C GLY A 54 -15.66 0.78 2.95
N GLN A 55 -14.92 1.27 3.95
CA GLN A 55 -13.57 1.81 3.77
C GLN A 55 -12.47 0.88 4.30
N HIS A 56 -12.81 -0.29 4.80
CA HIS A 56 -11.84 -1.24 5.32
C HIS A 56 -11.49 -2.29 4.25
N ALA A 57 -10.26 -2.24 3.75
CA ALA A 57 -9.76 -3.20 2.77
C ALA A 57 -8.91 -4.27 3.44
N THR A 58 -9.26 -5.54 3.25
CA THR A 58 -8.42 -6.70 3.57
C THR A 58 -7.86 -7.28 2.27
N THR A 59 -6.54 -7.37 2.18
CA THR A 59 -5.83 -7.82 0.98
C THR A 59 -5.02 -9.07 1.29
N THR A 60 -5.15 -10.08 0.43
CA THR A 60 -4.30 -11.28 0.43
C THR A 60 -3.63 -11.41 -0.93
N LEU A 61 -2.29 -11.37 -0.93
CA LEU A 61 -1.45 -11.56 -2.11
C LEU A 61 -0.72 -12.89 -1.99
N THR A 62 -0.93 -13.79 -2.95
CA THR A 62 -0.21 -15.04 -3.07
C THR A 62 0.68 -15.01 -4.30
N GLN A 63 1.96 -15.31 -4.12
CA GLN A 63 2.94 -15.38 -5.20
C GLN A 63 3.70 -16.69 -5.15
N VAL A 64 4.01 -17.25 -6.32
CA VAL A 64 4.83 -18.45 -6.44
C VAL A 64 6.10 -18.09 -7.18
N TYR A 65 7.22 -18.21 -6.47
CA TYR A 65 8.54 -17.96 -7.00
C TYR A 65 9.28 -19.26 -7.24
N GLU A 66 10.24 -19.26 -8.16
CA GLU A 66 11.04 -20.44 -8.49
C GLU A 66 12.53 -20.15 -8.34
N ASN A 67 13.25 -21.04 -7.67
CA ASN A 67 14.70 -21.01 -7.68
C ASN A 67 15.24 -21.51 -9.03
N ALA A 68 15.53 -20.58 -9.92
CA ALA A 68 16.12 -20.88 -11.24
C ALA A 68 17.64 -21.18 -11.19
N ALA A 69 18.30 -21.08 -10.03
CA ALA A 69 19.71 -21.45 -9.88
C ALA A 69 19.88 -22.96 -9.69
N SER A 70 21.09 -23.44 -9.98
CA SER A 70 21.51 -24.83 -9.75
C SER A 70 21.96 -25.09 -8.30
N THR A 71 21.86 -24.10 -7.42
CA THR A 71 22.29 -24.14 -6.02
C THR A 71 21.14 -23.85 -5.06
N VAL A 72 21.28 -24.27 -3.79
CA VAL A 72 20.35 -23.88 -2.73
C VAL A 72 20.51 -22.39 -2.45
N ILE A 73 19.39 -21.67 -2.34
CA ILE A 73 19.39 -20.21 -2.15
C ILE A 73 18.60 -19.80 -0.91
N GLU A 74 18.83 -18.58 -0.46
CA GLU A 74 17.95 -17.86 0.45
C GLU A 74 17.09 -16.87 -0.35
N GLY A 75 15.79 -16.87 -0.11
CA GLY A 75 14.87 -15.86 -0.64
C GLY A 75 14.65 -14.76 0.38
N GLN A 76 14.87 -13.51 0.01
CA GLN A 76 14.55 -12.33 0.80
C GLN A 76 13.36 -11.60 0.17
N TYR A 77 12.30 -11.42 0.95
CA TYR A 77 11.07 -10.74 0.54
C TYR A 77 10.99 -9.41 1.26
N ARG A 78 10.63 -8.35 0.53
CA ARG A 78 10.45 -7.00 1.06
C ARG A 78 9.10 -6.45 0.60
N LEU A 79 8.21 -6.19 1.54
CA LEU A 79 6.91 -5.56 1.32
C LEU A 79 6.97 -4.09 1.74
N ARG A 80 6.39 -3.24 0.91
CA ARG A 80 6.07 -1.85 1.22
C ARG A 80 4.58 -1.68 0.96
N PRO A 81 3.69 -1.86 1.94
CA PRO A 81 2.25 -1.78 1.74
C PRO A 81 1.74 -0.34 1.73
N GLY A 82 2.64 0.66 1.76
CA GLY A 82 2.31 2.08 1.77
C GLY A 82 1.79 2.57 3.11
N SER A 83 1.65 3.89 3.27
CA SER A 83 1.11 4.49 4.49
C SER A 83 -0.33 4.04 4.76
N GLY A 84 -0.67 3.90 6.04
CA GLY A 84 -2.01 3.51 6.50
C GLY A 84 -2.35 2.02 6.39
N SER A 85 -1.41 1.19 5.95
CA SER A 85 -1.58 -0.27 5.87
C SER A 85 -1.02 -0.95 7.12
N HIS A 86 -1.70 -1.99 7.59
CA HIS A 86 -1.29 -2.83 8.71
C HIS A 86 -1.11 -4.28 8.23
N VAL A 87 0.10 -4.82 8.33
CA VAL A 87 0.39 -6.21 7.93
C VAL A 87 -0.06 -7.15 9.04
N GLU A 88 -1.02 -8.02 8.74
CA GLU A 88 -1.53 -9.01 9.68
C GLU A 88 -0.60 -10.23 9.78
N GLY A 89 0.05 -10.60 8.69
CA GLY A 89 0.98 -11.73 8.68
C GLY A 89 1.44 -12.14 7.29
N PHE A 90 2.35 -13.12 7.29
CA PHE A 90 2.75 -13.82 6.08
C PHE A 90 2.72 -15.32 6.31
N ALA A 91 2.70 -16.07 5.22
CA ALA A 91 2.87 -17.50 5.25
C ALA A 91 3.67 -17.95 4.03
N TYR A 92 4.35 -19.08 4.17
CA TYR A 92 4.98 -19.73 3.04
C TYR A 92 4.80 -21.24 3.15
N TRP A 93 5.06 -21.95 2.04
CA TRP A 93 4.92 -23.39 1.99
C TRP A 93 6.26 -24.08 1.79
N ASN A 94 6.49 -25.10 2.62
CA ASN A 94 7.53 -26.12 2.42
C ASN A 94 6.82 -27.41 1.98
N GLY A 95 6.76 -27.64 0.67
CA GLY A 95 5.90 -28.68 0.10
C GLY A 95 4.43 -28.38 0.40
N GLU A 96 3.75 -29.27 1.11
CA GLU A 96 2.34 -29.11 1.50
C GLU A 96 2.15 -28.38 2.84
N GLN A 97 3.21 -28.29 3.65
CA GLN A 97 3.12 -27.68 4.98
C GLN A 97 3.08 -26.16 4.88
N LYS A 98 2.00 -25.55 5.39
CA LYS A 98 1.88 -24.10 5.58
C LYS A 98 2.66 -23.71 6.83
N ILE A 99 3.59 -22.79 6.68
CA ILE A 99 4.33 -22.19 7.79
C ILE A 99 3.88 -20.74 7.87
N VAL A 100 3.28 -20.38 9.01
CA VAL A 100 2.75 -19.04 9.28
C VAL A 100 3.81 -18.25 10.03
N GLY A 101 4.12 -17.07 9.54
CA GLY A 101 4.93 -16.07 10.23
C GLY A 101 4.02 -14.98 10.79
N GLU A 102 3.99 -14.87 12.11
CA GLU A 102 3.29 -13.78 12.79
C GLU A 102 4.12 -12.49 12.73
N VAL A 103 3.43 -11.35 12.62
CA VAL A 103 4.07 -10.04 12.69
C VAL A 103 4.37 -9.72 14.16
N PHE A 104 5.65 -9.67 14.52
CA PHE A 104 6.07 -9.21 15.83
C PHE A 104 6.54 -7.76 15.74
N GLU A 105 6.15 -6.93 16.71
CA GLU A 105 6.74 -5.60 16.86
C GLU A 105 8.27 -5.70 17.05
N ARG A 106 9.03 -4.79 16.41
CA ARG A 106 10.50 -4.79 16.36
C ARG A 106 11.21 -5.13 17.68
N GLN A 107 10.69 -4.64 18.81
CA GLN A 107 11.29 -4.86 20.14
C GLN A 107 11.03 -6.25 20.72
N THR A 108 9.89 -6.85 20.38
CA THR A 108 9.47 -8.20 20.78
C THR A 108 10.14 -9.22 19.87
N ALA A 109 10.18 -8.92 18.58
CA ALA A 109 10.78 -9.70 17.52
C ALA A 109 12.26 -10.04 17.86
N ARG A 110 13.07 -9.03 18.16
CA ARG A 110 14.51 -9.19 18.44
C ARG A 110 14.80 -10.09 19.66
N ARG A 111 14.02 -9.97 20.73
CA ARG A 111 14.17 -10.76 21.96
C ARG A 111 13.76 -12.22 21.80
N VAL A 112 12.72 -12.50 21.02
CA VAL A 112 12.33 -13.88 20.71
C VAL A 112 13.37 -14.53 19.79
N TYR A 113 13.87 -13.79 18.80
CA TYR A 113 14.84 -14.29 17.81
C TYR A 113 16.22 -14.60 18.39
N GLU A 114 16.75 -13.76 19.28
CA GLU A 114 18.04 -13.96 19.96
C GLU A 114 18.05 -15.23 20.84
N ASN A 115 16.88 -15.69 21.30
CA ASN A 115 16.76 -16.89 22.13
C ASN A 115 16.54 -18.20 21.34
N VAL A 116 16.10 -18.13 20.07
CA VAL A 116 15.71 -19.32 19.28
C VAL A 116 16.81 -19.77 18.30
N THR A 117 17.79 -18.93 17.98
CA THR A 117 18.81 -19.20 16.95
C THR A 117 19.99 -20.10 17.36
N ALA A 118 19.88 -20.87 18.45
CA ALA A 118 20.82 -21.97 18.73
C ALA A 118 20.52 -23.26 17.93
N LEU A 119 19.30 -23.41 17.38
CA LEU A 119 18.96 -24.52 16.52
C LEU A 119 18.85 -24.06 15.06
N ARG A 120 19.78 -24.58 14.23
CA ARG A 120 19.74 -24.49 12.77
C ARG A 120 18.45 -25.13 12.24
N ARG A 121 17.37 -24.36 12.14
CA ARG A 121 16.24 -24.54 11.20
C ARG A 121 15.18 -23.47 11.46
N ASP A 122 14.85 -22.78 10.38
CA ASP A 122 13.60 -22.06 10.10
C ASP A 122 13.47 -20.56 10.45
N PRO A 123 12.77 -19.80 9.58
CA PRO A 123 12.81 -18.35 9.40
C PRO A 123 11.74 -17.61 10.22
N GLY A 124 11.65 -16.29 10.30
CA GLY A 124 12.39 -15.18 9.68
C GLY A 124 11.72 -13.93 10.24
N LEU A 125 12.49 -13.12 10.95
CA LEU A 125 12.01 -11.96 11.67
C LEU A 125 11.33 -10.97 10.74
N LEU A 126 10.10 -10.55 11.04
CA LEU A 126 9.51 -9.40 10.39
C LEU A 126 10.09 -8.14 11.04
N GLU A 127 10.90 -7.38 10.31
CA GLU A 127 11.43 -6.11 10.77
C GLU A 127 10.67 -4.96 10.12
N GLU A 128 10.04 -4.12 10.93
CA GLU A 128 9.50 -2.83 10.52
C GLU A 128 10.62 -1.78 10.63
N ASP A 129 11.00 -1.16 9.52
CA ASP A 129 12.12 -0.20 9.47
C ASP A 129 11.69 1.28 9.59
N GLY A 130 10.49 1.53 10.14
CA GLY A 130 10.00 2.88 10.49
C GLY A 130 9.17 3.58 9.42
N GLU A 131 9.04 3.01 8.22
CA GLU A 131 8.14 3.49 7.14
C GLU A 131 7.06 2.46 6.76
N GLY A 132 6.75 1.53 7.67
CA GLY A 132 5.86 0.41 7.38
C GLY A 132 6.42 -0.56 6.33
N ARG A 133 7.75 -0.57 6.09
CA ARG A 133 8.38 -1.58 5.23
C ARG A 133 8.66 -2.82 6.06
N PHE A 134 8.39 -3.97 5.47
CA PHE A 134 8.51 -5.27 6.11
C PHE A 134 9.41 -6.16 5.29
N ALA A 135 10.24 -6.97 5.95
CA ALA A 135 11.06 -7.97 5.27
C ALA A 135 11.07 -9.29 6.03
N PHE A 136 11.14 -10.40 5.29
CA PHE A 136 11.38 -11.72 5.85
C PHE A 136 12.27 -12.53 4.91
N ARG A 137 12.85 -13.60 5.45
CA ARG A 137 13.75 -14.50 4.73
C ARG A 137 13.15 -15.88 4.70
N VAL A 138 13.43 -16.65 3.65
CA VAL A 138 13.03 -18.04 3.55
C VAL A 138 14.22 -18.84 3.06
N PHE A 139 14.66 -19.78 3.89
CA PHE A 139 15.78 -20.67 3.61
C PHE A 139 15.46 -22.05 4.22
N PRO A 140 15.89 -23.16 3.58
CA PRO A 140 16.46 -23.24 2.24
C PRO A 140 15.37 -23.18 1.14
N ILE A 141 15.79 -22.79 -0.07
CA ILE A 141 15.04 -23.00 -1.31
C ILE A 141 15.93 -23.79 -2.26
N ASN A 142 15.58 -25.05 -2.53
CA ASN A 142 16.37 -25.97 -3.34
C ASN A 142 16.34 -25.60 -4.84
N PRO A 143 17.29 -26.06 -5.66
CA PRO A 143 17.26 -25.86 -7.11
C PRO A 143 15.93 -26.33 -7.73
N GLY A 144 15.30 -25.48 -8.54
CA GLY A 144 13.99 -25.76 -9.15
C GLY A 144 12.81 -25.78 -8.18
N GLU A 145 13.02 -25.56 -6.88
CA GLU A 145 11.94 -25.51 -5.89
C GLU A 145 11.06 -24.28 -6.15
N LYS A 146 9.75 -24.52 -6.14
CA LYS A 146 8.74 -23.46 -6.16
C LYS A 146 8.35 -23.09 -4.74
N LYS A 147 8.58 -21.84 -4.37
CA LYS A 147 8.18 -21.29 -3.09
C LYS A 147 6.89 -20.49 -3.23
N ARG A 148 5.80 -21.01 -2.64
CA ARG A 148 4.57 -20.25 -2.48
C ARG A 148 4.68 -19.37 -1.24
N ILE A 149 4.36 -18.10 -1.42
CA ILE A 149 4.36 -17.06 -0.39
C ILE A 149 2.99 -16.40 -0.40
N GLU A 150 2.45 -16.13 0.79
CA GLU A 150 1.19 -15.44 1.01
C GLU A 150 1.44 -14.29 1.99
N LEU A 151 0.90 -13.12 1.68
CA LEU A 151 0.92 -11.95 2.56
C LEU A 151 -0.50 -11.45 2.75
N ARG A 152 -0.81 -11.04 3.97
CA ARG A 152 -2.11 -10.49 4.31
C ARG A 152 -1.96 -9.17 5.06
N TRP A 153 -2.70 -8.16 4.64
CA TRP A 153 -2.71 -6.84 5.26
C TRP A 153 -4.07 -6.19 5.16
N THR A 154 -4.33 -5.25 6.07
CA THR A 154 -5.51 -4.41 6.07
C THR A 154 -5.13 -2.95 5.81
N LYS A 155 -6.07 -2.16 5.30
CA LYS A 155 -5.88 -0.73 5.06
C LYS A 155 -7.21 0.00 5.18
N TRP A 156 -7.17 1.16 5.86
CA TRP A 156 -8.28 2.10 5.80
C TRP A 156 -8.16 2.96 4.54
N LEU A 157 -9.22 2.98 3.73
CA LEU A 157 -9.27 3.72 2.47
C LEU A 157 -9.85 5.11 2.69
N GLU A 158 -9.19 6.13 2.14
CA GLU A 158 -9.75 7.47 2.12
C GLU A 158 -10.91 7.57 1.13
N ARG A 159 -12.05 8.09 1.60
CA ARG A 159 -13.18 8.52 0.77
C ARG A 159 -13.12 10.03 0.53
N ARG A 160 -13.29 10.46 -0.72
CA ARG A 160 -13.44 11.88 -1.12
C ARG A 160 -14.79 12.07 -1.82
N GLY A 161 -15.73 12.76 -1.19
CA GLY A 161 -17.13 12.78 -1.64
C GLY A 161 -17.73 11.37 -1.61
N GLN A 162 -18.19 10.84 -2.74
CA GLN A 162 -18.63 9.43 -2.86
C GLN A 162 -17.51 8.47 -3.27
N THR A 163 -16.40 8.97 -3.80
CA THR A 163 -15.38 8.13 -4.42
C THR A 163 -14.40 7.59 -3.39
N VAL A 164 -14.18 6.27 -3.44
CA VAL A 164 -13.11 5.56 -2.73
C VAL A 164 -12.10 5.06 -3.75
N ARG A 165 -10.82 5.13 -3.38
CA ARG A 165 -9.71 4.63 -4.19
C ARG A 165 -8.97 3.52 -3.47
N TYR A 166 -8.84 2.38 -4.13
CA TYR A 166 -8.01 1.26 -3.70
C TYR A 166 -6.84 1.06 -4.66
N ARG A 167 -5.67 0.77 -4.08
CA ARG A 167 -4.46 0.41 -4.83
C ARG A 167 -3.85 -0.84 -4.21
N ALA A 168 -3.22 -1.65 -5.05
CA ALA A 168 -2.47 -2.83 -4.62
C ALA A 168 -1.36 -3.16 -5.61
N PRO A 169 -0.22 -3.71 -5.15
CA PRO A 169 0.84 -4.16 -6.04
C PRO A 169 0.37 -5.36 -6.86
N ILE A 170 0.61 -5.31 -8.17
CA ILE A 170 0.52 -6.46 -9.07
C ILE A 170 1.75 -6.43 -9.95
N SER A 171 2.45 -7.56 -10.05
CA SER A 171 3.69 -7.64 -10.82
C SER A 171 3.52 -8.38 -12.14
N ARG A 172 2.48 -9.21 -12.29
CA ARG A 172 2.17 -9.98 -13.50
C ARG A 172 0.91 -9.49 -14.20
N SER A 173 0.99 -9.40 -15.52
CA SER A 173 -0.15 -9.07 -16.38
C SER A 173 -1.21 -10.16 -16.48
N ASP A 174 -0.89 -11.39 -16.07
CA ASP A 174 -1.78 -12.55 -16.02
C ASP A 174 -2.17 -12.95 -14.58
N ALA A 175 -1.95 -12.06 -13.60
CA ALA A 175 -2.33 -12.27 -12.21
C ALA A 175 -3.83 -12.60 -12.09
N ASP A 176 -4.16 -13.54 -11.20
CA ASP A 176 -5.54 -13.90 -10.87
C ASP A 176 -6.06 -12.92 -9.81
N VAL A 177 -6.81 -11.90 -10.23
CA VAL A 177 -7.35 -10.85 -9.36
C VAL A 177 -8.84 -11.06 -9.13
N VAL A 178 -9.25 -11.06 -7.86
CA VAL A 178 -10.65 -10.97 -7.45
C VAL A 178 -10.77 -9.93 -6.35
N VAL A 179 -11.68 -8.98 -6.53
CA VAL A 179 -12.00 -7.95 -5.54
C VAL A 179 -13.48 -8.02 -5.22
N GLU A 180 -13.83 -8.10 -3.95
CA GLU A 180 -15.22 -8.06 -3.48
C GLU A 180 -15.45 -6.73 -2.78
N LEU A 181 -16.38 -5.94 -3.30
CA LEU A 181 -16.81 -4.68 -2.72
C LEU A 181 -18.16 -4.92 -2.04
N VAL A 182 -18.22 -4.76 -0.73
CA VAL A 182 -19.43 -4.94 0.09
C VAL A 182 -20.14 -3.60 0.25
N GLY A 183 -21.46 -3.61 0.13
CA GLY A 183 -22.32 -2.45 0.34
C GLY A 183 -22.86 -1.81 -0.95
N PRO A 184 -23.43 -0.61 -0.84
CA PRO A 184 -24.08 0.08 -1.95
C PRO A 184 -23.01 0.69 -2.87
N VAL A 185 -22.59 -0.05 -3.90
CA VAL A 185 -21.49 0.34 -4.79
C VAL A 185 -22.00 0.71 -6.18
N LYS A 186 -21.48 1.81 -6.74
CA LYS A 186 -21.71 2.24 -8.13
C LYS A 186 -20.44 2.76 -8.80
N ASN A 187 -20.50 2.99 -10.11
CA ASN A 187 -19.43 3.63 -10.90
C ASN A 187 -18.03 3.02 -10.73
N VAL A 188 -17.96 1.68 -10.61
CA VAL A 188 -16.69 0.96 -10.49
C VAL A 188 -15.88 1.13 -11.77
N ARG A 189 -14.63 1.56 -11.63
CA ARG A 189 -13.72 1.87 -12.74
C ARG A 189 -12.28 1.56 -12.36
N SER A 190 -11.46 1.26 -13.36
CA SER A 190 -10.01 1.12 -13.19
C SER A 190 -9.29 1.79 -14.36
N GLY A 191 -8.29 2.62 -14.03
CA GLY A 191 -7.38 3.18 -15.03
C GLY A 191 -6.25 2.22 -15.43
N THR A 192 -6.08 1.10 -14.71
CA THR A 192 -4.96 0.18 -14.87
C THR A 192 -5.37 -1.12 -15.56
N HIS A 193 -6.53 -1.67 -15.19
CA HIS A 193 -6.99 -2.98 -15.66
C HIS A 193 -8.40 -2.87 -16.25
N ARG A 194 -8.73 -3.77 -17.19
CA ARG A 194 -10.13 -3.96 -17.58
C ARG A 194 -10.82 -4.81 -16.52
N LEU A 195 -11.99 -4.36 -16.08
CA LEU A 195 -12.75 -5.02 -15.04
C LEU A 195 -13.98 -5.70 -15.63
N ASN A 196 -14.16 -6.98 -15.30
CA ASN A 196 -15.42 -7.66 -15.37
C ASN A 196 -16.13 -7.50 -14.02
N VAL A 197 -17.32 -6.91 -14.05
CA VAL A 197 -18.08 -6.48 -12.88
C VAL A 197 -19.33 -7.35 -12.77
N GLU A 198 -19.41 -8.14 -11.71
CA GLU A 198 -20.52 -9.04 -11.42
C GLU A 198 -21.24 -8.54 -10.16
N LYS A 199 -22.57 -8.36 -10.23
CA LYS A 199 -23.36 -8.09 -9.03
C LYS A 199 -23.51 -9.37 -8.22
N ILE A 200 -23.24 -9.28 -6.92
CA ILE A 200 -23.42 -10.38 -5.96
C ILE A 200 -24.38 -9.92 -4.86
N GLU A 201 -24.83 -10.85 -4.02
CA GLU A 201 -25.61 -10.50 -2.84
C GLU A 201 -24.81 -9.56 -1.94
N GLY A 202 -25.39 -8.39 -1.61
CA GLY A 202 -24.76 -7.41 -0.74
C GLY A 202 -23.58 -6.63 -1.33
N GLY A 203 -23.31 -6.71 -2.64
CA GLY A 203 -22.19 -5.98 -3.22
C GLY A 203 -21.86 -6.29 -4.69
N VAL A 204 -20.57 -6.15 -5.02
CA VAL A 204 -20.05 -6.33 -6.37
C VAL A 204 -18.74 -7.12 -6.34
N ARG A 205 -18.62 -8.13 -7.19
CA ARG A 205 -17.37 -8.86 -7.43
C ARG A 205 -16.72 -8.36 -8.72
N LEU A 206 -15.44 -8.06 -8.64
CA LEU A 206 -14.61 -7.61 -9.75
C LEU A 206 -13.59 -8.70 -10.09
N ARG A 207 -13.40 -8.93 -11.38
CA ARG A 207 -12.29 -9.73 -11.91
C ARG A 207 -11.56 -8.92 -12.96
N THR A 208 -10.24 -9.06 -13.04
CA THR A 208 -9.47 -8.40 -14.11
C THR A 208 -9.37 -9.30 -15.32
N ASP A 209 -9.53 -8.73 -16.52
CA ASP A 209 -9.17 -9.44 -17.73
C ASP A 209 -7.65 -9.55 -17.86
N ARG A 210 -7.18 -10.66 -18.44
CA ARG A 210 -5.76 -10.83 -18.78
C ARG A 210 -5.38 -9.79 -19.85
N GLY A 211 -4.32 -9.01 -19.66
CA GLY A 211 -3.69 -8.30 -20.78
C GLY A 211 -3.39 -6.82 -20.67
N ARG A 212 -3.39 -6.21 -19.48
CA ARG A 212 -2.65 -4.95 -19.27
C ARG A 212 -1.82 -5.03 -18.00
N SER A 213 -0.50 -5.05 -18.18
CA SER A 213 0.46 -4.97 -17.08
C SER A 213 0.53 -3.53 -16.60
N GLY A 214 -0.06 -3.24 -15.45
CA GLY A 214 0.44 -2.19 -14.56
C GLY A 214 1.29 -2.86 -13.48
N SER A 215 2.26 -2.14 -12.91
CA SER A 215 2.93 -2.58 -11.66
C SER A 215 2.01 -2.44 -10.42
N GLU A 216 0.74 -2.08 -10.65
CA GLU A 216 -0.24 -1.73 -9.64
C GLU A 216 -1.66 -1.92 -10.21
N LEU A 217 -2.55 -2.49 -9.40
CA LEU A 217 -3.99 -2.41 -9.58
C LEU A 217 -4.50 -1.15 -8.92
N ALA A 218 -5.21 -0.30 -9.66
CA ALA A 218 -5.92 0.86 -9.13
C ALA A 218 -7.40 0.76 -9.46
N ILE A 219 -8.26 0.77 -8.45
CA ILE A 219 -9.71 0.72 -8.57
C ILE A 219 -10.28 1.96 -7.90
N ASP A 220 -11.13 2.68 -8.63
CA ASP A 220 -11.98 3.72 -8.09
C ASP A 220 -13.43 3.21 -8.14
N TYR A 221 -14.20 3.45 -7.08
CA TYR A 221 -15.62 3.16 -7.06
C TYR A 221 -16.32 4.23 -6.22
N ASP A 222 -17.61 4.41 -6.44
CA ASP A 222 -18.42 5.35 -5.67
C ASP A 222 -19.34 4.57 -4.74
N ILE A 223 -19.52 5.07 -3.52
CA ILE A 223 -20.55 4.59 -2.60
C ILE A 223 -21.87 5.26 -2.98
N ASP A 224 -22.91 4.47 -3.17
CA ASP A 224 -24.26 4.91 -3.50
C ASP A 224 -25.01 5.43 -2.27
N GLU A 225 -24.40 6.42 -1.62
CA GLU A 225 -24.92 7.13 -0.45
C GLU A 225 -24.52 8.60 -0.55
N PRO A 226 -25.34 9.54 -0.05
CA PRO A 226 -24.97 10.96 0.03
C PRO A 226 -23.65 11.20 0.76
N ASP A 227 -22.88 12.22 0.34
CA ASP A 227 -21.55 12.55 0.90
C ASP A 227 -21.56 12.85 2.40
N TRP A 228 -22.70 13.26 2.97
CA TRP A 228 -22.83 13.63 4.37
C TRP A 228 -23.31 12.47 5.27
N THR A 229 -23.45 11.26 4.73
CA THR A 229 -23.94 10.10 5.49
C THR A 229 -22.87 9.66 6.48
N PRO A 230 -23.10 9.77 7.81
CA PRO A 230 -22.19 9.19 8.78
C PRO A 230 -22.28 7.66 8.66
N SER A 231 -21.12 7.01 8.60
CA SER A 231 -21.01 5.56 8.59
C SER A 231 -20.30 5.09 9.85
N ALA A 232 -20.78 4.00 10.43
CA ALA A 232 -20.21 3.36 11.60
C ALA A 232 -19.84 1.93 11.23
N PHE A 233 -18.59 1.56 11.44
CA PHE A 233 -18.08 0.21 11.27
C PHE A 233 -17.76 -0.34 12.64
N ALA A 234 -18.30 -1.49 12.99
CA ALA A 234 -17.97 -2.17 14.23
C ALA A 234 -17.39 -3.53 13.90
N HIS A 235 -16.24 -3.84 14.49
CA HIS A 235 -15.56 -5.10 14.34
C HIS A 235 -15.30 -5.70 15.73
N ALA A 236 -15.82 -6.89 15.98
CA ALA A 236 -15.63 -7.60 17.24
C ALA A 236 -15.35 -9.08 16.96
N PRO A 237 -14.10 -9.47 16.68
CA PRO A 237 -13.76 -10.84 16.37
C PRO A 237 -13.56 -11.63 17.67
N GLY A 238 -14.63 -12.27 18.15
CA GLY A 238 -14.57 -13.34 19.15
C GLY A 238 -13.79 -13.03 20.44
N LYS A 239 -12.51 -13.43 20.51
CA LYS A 239 -11.64 -13.35 21.70
C LYS A 239 -10.74 -12.11 21.76
N GLU A 240 -10.74 -11.26 20.75
CA GLU A 240 -9.94 -10.03 20.71
C GLU A 240 -10.78 -8.80 21.07
N ASP A 241 -10.11 -7.71 21.42
CA ASP A 241 -10.77 -6.44 21.73
C ASP A 241 -11.46 -5.88 20.47
N GLY A 242 -12.76 -5.64 20.58
CA GLY A 242 -13.54 -5.06 19.50
C GLY A 242 -13.19 -3.58 19.28
N TRP A 243 -13.23 -3.15 18.02
CA TRP A 243 -13.04 -1.76 17.63
C TRP A 243 -14.24 -1.25 16.85
N PHE A 244 -14.39 0.07 16.82
CA PHE A 244 -15.32 0.72 15.91
C PHE A 244 -14.66 1.92 15.24
N ALA A 245 -15.09 2.23 14.02
CA ALA A 245 -14.69 3.40 13.29
C ALA A 245 -15.93 4.20 12.88
N LEU A 246 -15.90 5.50 13.15
CA LEU A 246 -16.89 6.45 12.64
C LEU A 246 -16.25 7.19 11.47
N SER A 247 -16.93 7.20 10.33
CA SER A 247 -16.49 7.94 9.16
C SER A 247 -17.59 8.86 8.67
N LEU A 248 -17.23 10.13 8.52
CA LEU A 248 -18.03 11.14 7.86
C LEU A 248 -17.21 11.66 6.69
N ALA A 249 -17.69 11.47 5.47
CA ALA A 249 -17.01 12.02 4.31
C ALA A 249 -17.21 13.54 4.29
N ALA A 250 -16.14 14.29 4.02
CA ALA A 250 -16.28 15.71 3.75
C ALA A 250 -17.03 15.88 2.42
N PRO A 251 -18.10 16.69 2.38
CA PRO A 251 -18.81 16.95 1.13
C PRO A 251 -17.89 17.66 0.13
N ASN A 252 -18.08 17.37 -1.15
CA ASN A 252 -17.39 18.13 -2.20
C ASN A 252 -18.03 19.52 -2.33
N VAL A 253 -17.51 20.49 -1.58
CA VAL A 253 -17.98 21.88 -1.61
C VAL A 253 -17.24 22.66 -2.71
N PRO A 254 -17.94 23.50 -3.49
CA PRO A 254 -17.27 24.38 -4.44
C PRO A 254 -16.32 25.32 -3.69
N ALA A 255 -15.21 25.70 -4.33
CA ALA A 255 -14.19 26.56 -3.72
C ALA A 255 -14.77 27.88 -3.17
N SER A 256 -15.86 28.37 -3.76
CA SER A 256 -16.60 29.56 -3.32
C SER A 256 -17.33 29.40 -1.98
N ALA A 257 -17.60 28.17 -1.53
CA ALA A 257 -18.23 27.86 -0.24
C ALA A 257 -17.21 27.52 0.86
N VAL A 258 -15.91 27.50 0.52
CA VAL A 258 -14.85 27.31 1.52
C VAL A 258 -14.69 28.61 2.30
N ALA A 259 -14.98 28.56 3.60
CA ALA A 259 -14.78 29.70 4.49
C ALA A 259 -13.32 30.20 4.40
N ALA A 260 -13.15 31.52 4.35
CA ALA A 260 -11.82 32.13 4.42
C ALA A 260 -11.12 31.65 5.70
N LYS A 261 -9.90 31.15 5.53
CA LYS A 261 -9.07 30.70 6.66
C LYS A 261 -8.08 31.80 7.00
N ASP A 262 -8.10 32.25 8.24
CA ASP A 262 -7.01 33.06 8.78
C ASP A 262 -5.88 32.11 9.20
N VAL A 263 -4.85 32.02 8.37
CA VAL A 263 -3.68 31.16 8.61
C VAL A 263 -2.50 32.03 9.04
N THR A 264 -2.02 31.82 10.26
CA THR A 264 -0.75 32.40 10.73
C THR A 264 0.34 31.33 10.64
N ILE A 265 1.36 31.57 9.81
CA ILE A 265 2.51 30.68 9.69
C ILE A 265 3.65 31.26 10.54
N VAL A 266 4.09 30.49 11.54
CA VAL A 266 5.26 30.84 12.38
C VAL A 266 6.44 29.99 11.91
N ILE A 267 7.48 30.65 11.41
CA ILE A 267 8.67 29.99 10.87
C ILE A 267 9.85 30.24 11.82
N ASP A 268 10.52 29.19 12.25
CA ASP A 268 11.74 29.28 13.04
C ASP A 268 12.87 29.97 12.26
N ARG A 269 13.63 30.83 12.95
CA ARG A 269 14.79 31.56 12.42
C ARG A 269 16.06 31.30 13.22
N SER A 270 16.11 30.20 13.95
CA SER A 270 17.30 29.73 14.64
C SER A 270 18.50 29.54 13.70
N GLY A 271 19.71 29.50 14.25
CA GLY A 271 20.95 29.41 13.46
C GLY A 271 21.03 28.16 12.56
N SER A 272 20.32 27.08 12.90
CA SER A 272 20.22 25.87 12.08
C SER A 272 19.34 26.02 10.83
N MET A 273 18.56 27.10 10.75
CA MET A 273 17.75 27.41 9.57
C MET A 273 18.55 28.15 8.49
N VAL A 274 19.78 28.58 8.79
CA VAL A 274 20.62 29.30 7.82
C VAL A 274 20.94 28.42 6.60
N GLY A 275 20.76 28.97 5.41
CA GLY A 275 21.01 28.28 4.14
C GLY A 275 19.75 27.68 3.52
N GLU A 276 19.87 26.49 2.93
CA GLU A 276 18.78 25.82 2.20
C GLU A 276 17.46 25.68 2.98
N PRO A 277 17.44 25.34 4.30
CA PRO A 277 16.18 25.17 5.02
C PRO A 277 15.31 26.43 5.05
N LEU A 278 15.90 27.62 5.27
CA LEU A 278 15.15 28.87 5.26
C LEU A 278 14.81 29.36 3.86
N VAL A 279 15.60 28.99 2.84
CA VAL A 279 15.24 29.25 1.44
C VAL A 279 14.00 28.45 1.07
N HIS A 280 13.93 27.17 1.44
CA HIS A 280 12.74 26.32 1.22
C HIS A 280 11.54 26.77 2.05
N ALA A 281 11.72 27.21 3.29
CA ALA A 281 10.62 27.70 4.11
C ALA A 281 9.97 29.00 3.60
N LYS A 282 10.67 29.74 2.73
CA LYS A 282 10.18 30.99 2.11
C LYS A 282 9.58 30.81 0.71
N ALA A 283 9.87 29.69 0.05
CA ALA A 283 9.42 29.38 -1.31
C ALA A 283 8.02 28.76 -1.29
#